data_AF-A0A836HU41-F1
#
_entry.id   AF-A0A836HU41-F1
#
_cell.length_a   1.000
_cell.length_b   1.000
_cell.length_c   1.000
_cell.angle_alpha   90.00
_cell.angle_beta   90.00
_cell.angle_gamma   90.00
#
_symmetry.space_group_name_H-M   'P 1'
#
loop_
_entity.id
_entity.type
_entity.pdbx_description
1 polymer ?
#
loop_
_entity_poly.entity_id
_entity_poly.type
_entity_poly.pdbx_seq_one_letter_code
_entity_poly.pdbx_strand_id
1 'polypeptide(L)'
;MPLLSQKRKRDTSELKLHDSKRRRVSEALIITGVGREFDRTLPFWRCFIDLRLTTGRVPEVVRRETRVLCRIPCKVFKRFDVVWARTIVNIRPVHVPTWQERKRLVWPSRTKGGVPVKASPLGAPAPATQGHETPQTAPNADPAVHVYTIDTFHFVHEDAYKKGGDRDRSFHVQSVVFRDAPHILQCVGSSMVSFSLIVYTSLRLVHECDARKCTPHQLCRQVGELIAACNETGPASTTESSSKCVDNPSAAATTTQGADKDFKIKFPTQAREGKFVQGSNYNLNASGAAFSALVAWCPPPTVRILILGMGGNSMAYALRLVVGPDALIEVVEVEPAVVAACIQMGTLCDTDANTKVHLQDADKCLTSLPPSAYDFIYMDIFEPVTATMCNLHPWVLEAHRLLSPGGLLVMNEHHLPSAANLAPYTKVFGEGNVQAVNVRGWSESIVVCVAPGDAATDRHSLDVSKTHANIAFDIYEFLVPGWLPHFSWLVKATTYRHEGVRCRLWTS
;
A
#
# COMPACT_ATOMS: atom_id res chain seq x y z
N MET A 1 -6.62 -57.58 50.26
CA MET A 1 -6.45 -57.22 48.84
C MET A 1 -5.23 -56.31 48.71
N PRO A 2 -4.33 -56.54 47.74
CA PRO A 2 -2.95 -56.06 47.81
C PRO A 2 -2.73 -54.67 47.22
N LEU A 3 -1.65 -54.04 47.71
CA LEU A 3 -1.10 -52.73 47.37
C LEU A 3 -0.84 -52.56 45.87
N LEU A 4 -1.46 -51.55 45.26
CA LEU A 4 -1.18 -51.11 43.89
C LEU A 4 0.09 -50.26 43.86
N SER A 5 1.10 -50.78 43.19
CA SER A 5 2.42 -50.19 42.95
C SER A 5 2.34 -48.84 42.21
N GLN A 6 3.05 -47.84 42.73
CA GLN A 6 3.32 -46.56 42.07
C GLN A 6 4.03 -46.77 40.71
N LYS A 7 3.38 -46.37 39.62
CA LYS A 7 4.03 -46.22 38.31
C LYS A 7 4.92 -44.97 38.35
N ARG A 8 6.24 -45.20 38.27
CA ARG A 8 7.27 -44.18 38.05
C ARG A 8 6.91 -43.28 36.87
N LYS A 9 6.87 -41.97 37.11
CA LYS A 9 6.92 -40.92 36.09
C LYS A 9 8.16 -41.16 35.22
N ARG A 10 7.95 -41.27 33.90
CA ARG A 10 9.03 -41.28 32.92
C ARG A 10 9.59 -39.87 32.82
N ASP A 11 10.89 -39.77 33.10
CA ASP A 11 11.72 -38.60 32.87
C ASP A 11 11.50 -38.01 31.50
N THR A 12 11.49 -36.68 31.47
CA THR A 12 11.57 -35.83 30.29
C THR A 12 12.69 -36.33 29.38
N SER A 13 12.31 -36.94 28.26
CA SER A 13 13.24 -37.16 27.15
C SER A 13 13.67 -35.79 26.65
N GLU A 14 14.89 -35.38 27.02
CA GLU A 14 15.63 -34.37 26.29
C GLU A 14 15.62 -34.78 24.82
N LEU A 15 14.79 -34.09 24.03
CA LEU A 15 14.83 -34.13 22.58
C LEU A 15 16.22 -33.65 22.20
N LYS A 16 17.13 -34.60 21.95
CA LYS A 16 18.41 -34.34 21.30
C LYS A 16 18.11 -33.69 19.95
N LEU A 17 18.14 -32.36 19.92
CA LEU A 17 18.14 -31.56 18.71
C LEU A 17 19.42 -31.96 17.97
N HIS A 18 19.28 -32.86 17.01
CA HIS A 18 20.32 -33.08 16.02
C HIS A 18 20.53 -31.75 15.30
N ASP A 19 21.66 -31.12 15.60
CA ASP A 19 22.19 -29.93 14.95
C ASP A 19 22.63 -30.32 13.53
N SER A 20 21.64 -30.69 12.72
CA SER A 20 21.82 -30.96 11.30
C SER A 20 22.18 -29.63 10.66
N LYS A 21 23.42 -29.52 10.19
CA LYS A 21 23.95 -28.33 9.49
C LYS A 21 22.91 -27.84 8.46
N ARG A 22 22.13 -26.83 8.82
CA ARG A 22 21.13 -26.24 7.93
C ARG A 22 21.86 -25.76 6.68
N ARG A 23 21.51 -26.32 5.51
CA ARG A 23 21.98 -25.79 4.24
C ARG A 23 21.34 -24.41 4.05
N ARG A 24 22.13 -23.35 4.25
CA ARG A 24 21.67 -21.98 4.01
C ARG A 24 21.50 -21.76 2.51
N VAL A 25 20.32 -21.29 2.11
CA VAL A 25 20.07 -20.71 0.78
C VAL A 25 21.11 -19.61 0.53
N SER A 26 21.78 -19.63 -0.63
CA SER A 26 22.78 -18.60 -0.96
C SER A 26 22.11 -17.24 -1.21
N GLU A 27 22.82 -16.16 -0.91
CA GLU A 27 22.30 -14.81 -1.13
C GLU A 27 21.99 -14.53 -2.61
N ALA A 28 22.84 -15.00 -3.52
CA ALA A 28 22.60 -14.90 -4.96
C ALA A 28 21.28 -15.56 -5.40
N LEU A 29 20.94 -16.71 -4.80
CA LEU A 29 19.67 -17.38 -5.06
C LEU A 29 18.48 -16.58 -4.49
N ILE A 30 18.64 -15.97 -3.32
CA ILE A 30 17.62 -15.08 -2.73
C ILE A 30 17.38 -13.87 -3.62
N ILE A 31 18.44 -13.17 -4.03
CA ILE A 31 18.33 -12.00 -4.94
C ILE A 31 17.64 -12.39 -6.24
N THR A 32 17.98 -13.55 -6.80
CA THR A 32 17.35 -14.06 -8.04
C THR A 32 15.86 -14.36 -7.82
N GLY A 33 15.51 -15.06 -6.74
CA GLY A 33 14.13 -15.44 -6.41
C GLY A 33 13.26 -14.22 -6.11
N VAL A 34 13.73 -13.33 -5.25
CA VAL A 34 13.07 -12.05 -4.95
C VAL A 34 12.91 -11.21 -6.21
N GLY A 35 13.93 -11.15 -7.07
CA GLY A 35 13.86 -10.40 -8.32
C GLY A 35 12.78 -10.92 -9.27
N ARG A 36 12.64 -12.25 -9.40
CA ARG A 36 11.57 -12.84 -10.21
C ARG A 36 10.19 -12.54 -9.63
N GLU A 37 10.05 -12.62 -8.31
CA GLU A 37 8.79 -12.31 -7.65
C GLU A 37 8.41 -10.84 -7.81
N PHE A 38 9.39 -9.94 -7.68
CA PHE A 38 9.21 -8.51 -7.94
C PHE A 38 8.65 -8.29 -9.35
N ASP A 39 9.28 -8.87 -10.38
CA ASP A 39 8.83 -8.71 -11.77
C ASP A 39 7.43 -9.31 -11.99
N ARG A 40 7.12 -10.42 -11.32
CA ARG A 40 5.80 -11.08 -11.38
C ARG A 40 4.69 -10.22 -10.75
N THR A 41 4.98 -9.54 -9.65
CA THR A 41 3.98 -8.85 -8.82
C THR A 41 3.87 -7.35 -9.09
N LEU A 42 4.93 -6.72 -9.62
CA LEU A 42 4.97 -5.29 -9.97
C LEU A 42 3.76 -4.81 -10.80
N PRO A 43 3.24 -5.57 -11.80
CA PRO A 43 2.08 -5.15 -12.58
C PRO A 43 0.80 -4.90 -11.76
N PHE A 44 0.73 -5.43 -10.54
CA PHE A 44 -0.40 -5.28 -9.61
C PHE A 44 -0.15 -4.19 -8.57
N TRP A 45 1.03 -3.57 -8.56
CA TRP A 45 1.34 -2.50 -7.63
C TRP A 45 0.86 -1.16 -8.15
N ARG A 46 0.49 -0.31 -7.21
CA ARG A 46 -0.15 0.96 -7.52
C ARG A 46 0.72 1.87 -8.37
N CYS A 47 2.01 2.00 -8.07
CA CYS A 47 2.92 2.83 -8.87
C CYS A 47 2.95 2.41 -10.35
N PHE A 48 2.76 1.13 -10.64
CA PHE A 48 2.70 0.60 -12.00
C PHE A 48 1.30 0.76 -12.62
N ILE A 49 0.26 0.50 -11.84
CA ILE A 49 -1.14 0.65 -12.26
C ILE A 49 -1.45 2.12 -12.60
N ASP A 50 -1.01 3.06 -11.77
CA ASP A 50 -1.27 4.49 -11.99
C ASP A 50 -0.61 4.96 -13.30
N LEU A 51 0.66 4.61 -13.53
CA LEU A 51 1.33 4.86 -14.83
C LEU A 51 0.58 4.22 -16.01
N ARG A 52 0.09 2.99 -15.82
CA ARG A 52 -0.70 2.29 -16.85
C ARG A 52 -2.01 3.00 -17.15
N LEU A 53 -2.70 3.50 -16.13
CA LEU A 53 -3.97 4.21 -16.28
C LEU A 53 -3.75 5.57 -16.94
N THR A 54 -2.72 6.32 -16.54
CA THR A 54 -2.39 7.63 -17.14
C THR A 54 -1.99 7.51 -18.61
N THR A 55 -1.28 6.45 -19.00
CA THR A 55 -0.82 6.27 -20.40
C THR A 55 -1.73 5.41 -21.27
N GLY A 56 -2.63 4.63 -20.66
CA GLY A 56 -3.42 3.62 -21.35
C GLY A 56 -2.60 2.42 -21.86
N ARG A 57 -1.34 2.27 -21.47
CA ARG A 57 -0.43 1.18 -21.90
C ARG A 57 0.31 0.57 -20.73
N VAL A 58 0.78 -0.65 -20.90
CA VAL A 58 1.64 -1.32 -19.90
C VAL A 58 3.00 -0.61 -19.88
N PRO A 59 3.41 0.00 -18.75
CA PRO A 59 4.74 0.58 -18.61
C PRO A 59 5.85 -0.45 -18.83
N GLU A 60 7.00 -0.01 -19.33
CA GLU A 60 8.17 -0.85 -19.57
C GLU A 60 9.14 -0.74 -18.39
N VAL A 61 9.62 -1.87 -17.87
CA VAL A 61 10.74 -1.89 -16.92
C VAL A 61 12.04 -1.81 -17.70
N VAL A 62 12.70 -0.65 -17.66
CA VAL A 62 13.95 -0.38 -18.40
C VAL A 62 15.14 -1.01 -17.69
N ARG A 63 15.19 -0.87 -16.37
CA ARG A 63 16.28 -1.38 -15.53
C ARG A 63 15.76 -1.67 -14.14
N ARG A 64 16.31 -2.71 -13.51
CA ARG A 64 16.06 -3.05 -12.11
C ARG A 64 17.36 -3.44 -11.43
N GLU A 65 17.54 -2.98 -10.20
CA GLU A 65 18.62 -3.43 -9.32
C GLU A 65 18.04 -3.80 -7.96
N THR A 66 18.22 -5.06 -7.56
CA THR A 66 17.70 -5.61 -6.31
C THR A 66 18.83 -6.03 -5.39
N ARG A 67 18.74 -5.65 -4.11
CA ARG A 67 19.69 -6.01 -3.06
C ARG A 67 18.95 -6.50 -1.82
N VAL A 68 19.51 -7.49 -1.12
CA VAL A 68 19.01 -7.92 0.19
C VAL A 68 19.57 -6.96 1.24
N LEU A 69 18.70 -6.42 2.08
CA LEU A 69 19.07 -5.48 3.15
C LEU A 69 19.19 -6.18 4.50
N CYS A 70 18.29 -7.11 4.80
CA CYS A 70 18.40 -7.94 5.99
C CYS A 70 17.85 -9.35 5.72
N ARG A 71 18.36 -10.30 6.49
CA ARG A 71 17.93 -11.70 6.51
C ARG A 71 17.97 -12.20 7.93
N ILE A 72 16.82 -12.51 8.51
CA ILE A 72 16.67 -12.88 9.92
C ILE A 72 15.99 -14.25 9.99
N PRO A 73 16.61 -15.28 10.58
CA PRO A 73 15.98 -16.58 10.74
C PRO A 73 14.73 -16.51 11.63
N CYS A 74 13.64 -17.12 11.18
CA CYS A 74 12.40 -17.20 11.94
C CYS A 74 12.54 -18.11 13.18
N LYS A 75 11.86 -17.74 14.27
CA LYS A 75 11.79 -18.54 15.51
C LYS A 75 10.54 -19.42 15.55
N VAL A 76 9.39 -18.89 15.13
CA VAL A 76 8.10 -19.58 15.10
C VAL A 76 7.97 -20.38 13.80
N PHE A 77 8.14 -19.72 12.65
CA PHE A 77 8.09 -20.37 11.35
C PHE A 77 9.41 -21.09 11.04
N LYS A 78 9.62 -22.25 11.66
CA LYS A 78 10.85 -23.02 11.51
C LYS A 78 11.19 -23.23 10.04
N ARG A 79 12.47 -23.13 9.71
CA ARG A 79 13.03 -23.33 8.36
C ARG A 79 12.72 -22.20 7.38
N PHE A 80 12.12 -21.11 7.84
CA PHE A 80 12.01 -19.87 7.09
C PHE A 80 13.02 -18.83 7.61
N ASP A 81 13.42 -17.95 6.71
CA ASP A 81 14.06 -16.68 7.04
C ASP A 81 13.12 -15.55 6.60
N VAL A 82 13.02 -14.50 7.40
CA VAL A 82 12.53 -13.20 6.95
C VAL A 82 13.60 -12.56 6.09
N VAL A 83 13.24 -12.15 4.88
CA VAL A 83 14.12 -11.44 3.95
C VAL A 83 13.50 -10.10 3.59
N TRP A 84 14.27 -9.04 3.81
CA TRP A 84 13.95 -7.71 3.33
C TRP A 84 14.85 -7.36 2.16
N ALA A 85 14.26 -6.98 1.03
CA ALA A 85 14.98 -6.55 -0.14
C ALA A 85 14.61 -5.13 -0.52
N ARG A 86 15.55 -4.42 -1.15
CA ARG A 86 15.31 -3.14 -1.80
C ARG A 86 15.55 -3.28 -3.28
N THR A 87 14.64 -2.73 -4.05
CA THR A 87 14.72 -2.67 -5.49
C THR A 87 14.64 -1.23 -5.96
N ILE A 88 15.63 -0.80 -6.73
CA ILE A 88 15.56 0.45 -7.50
C ILE A 88 15.12 0.04 -8.91
N VAL A 89 13.98 0.56 -9.35
CA VAL A 89 13.39 0.22 -10.65
C VAL A 89 13.17 1.47 -11.49
N ASN A 90 13.59 1.38 -12.75
CA ASN A 90 13.40 2.41 -13.76
C ASN A 90 12.24 1.98 -14.66
N ILE A 91 11.15 2.74 -14.63
CA ILE A 91 9.92 2.43 -15.37
C ILE A 91 9.68 3.54 -16.39
N ARG A 92 9.55 3.15 -17.66
CA ARG A 92 9.21 4.04 -18.76
C ARG A 92 7.72 3.91 -19.10
N PRO A 93 6.92 4.99 -19.02
CA PRO A 93 5.59 5.04 -19.57
C PRO A 93 5.67 4.91 -21.09
N VAL A 94 4.88 4.01 -21.67
CA VAL A 94 4.87 3.80 -23.12
C VAL A 94 3.83 4.75 -23.72
N HIS A 95 4.29 5.88 -24.26
CA HIS A 95 3.40 6.84 -24.94
C HIS A 95 2.86 6.26 -26.23
N VAL A 96 1.56 6.39 -26.46
CA VAL A 96 0.98 6.18 -27.78
C VAL A 96 0.76 7.56 -28.37
N PRO A 97 1.36 7.85 -29.54
CA PRO A 97 1.02 9.06 -30.25
C PRO A 97 -0.50 9.11 -30.43
N THR A 98 -1.14 10.14 -29.90
CA THR A 98 -2.58 10.39 -30.11
C THR A 98 -2.87 10.39 -31.60
N TRP A 99 -4.11 10.13 -32.02
CA TRP A 99 -4.43 10.19 -33.45
C TRP A 99 -4.04 11.54 -34.09
N GLN A 100 -4.11 12.64 -33.34
CA GLN A 100 -3.65 13.95 -33.77
C GLN A 100 -2.11 14.02 -33.88
N GLU A 101 -1.37 13.46 -32.93
CA GLU A 101 0.10 13.34 -33.02
C GLU A 101 0.51 12.45 -34.20
N ARG A 102 -0.22 11.35 -34.46
CA ARG A 102 -0.01 10.51 -35.65
C ARG A 102 -0.26 11.27 -36.95
N LYS A 103 -1.19 12.22 -36.97
CA LYS A 103 -1.44 13.10 -38.12
C LYS A 103 -0.36 14.17 -38.29
N ARG A 104 0.20 14.68 -37.19
CA ARG A 104 1.28 15.67 -37.20
C ARG A 104 2.65 15.06 -37.45
N LEU A 105 2.82 13.78 -37.16
CA LEU A 105 3.96 12.99 -37.59
C LEU A 105 3.91 12.93 -39.12
N VAL A 106 4.65 13.84 -39.76
CA VAL A 106 4.92 13.81 -41.19
C VAL A 106 5.51 12.43 -41.45
N TRP A 107 4.74 11.56 -42.09
CA TRP A 107 5.25 10.28 -42.55
C TRP A 107 6.48 10.61 -43.40
N PRO A 108 7.68 10.08 -43.06
CA PRO A 108 8.84 10.29 -43.88
C PRO A 108 8.44 9.92 -45.30
N SER A 109 8.55 10.89 -46.21
CA SER A 109 8.18 10.73 -47.60
C SER A 109 8.80 9.42 -48.04
N ARG A 110 7.94 8.48 -48.43
CA ARG A 110 8.34 7.14 -48.85
C ARG A 110 9.25 7.35 -50.05
N THR A 111 10.55 7.46 -49.82
CA THR A 111 11.55 7.53 -50.87
C THR A 111 11.33 6.27 -51.67
N LYS A 112 10.82 6.43 -52.89
CA LYS A 112 10.65 5.34 -53.83
C LYS A 112 12.02 4.70 -53.97
N GLY A 113 12.20 3.57 -53.27
CA GLY A 113 13.41 2.78 -53.36
C GLY A 113 13.60 2.41 -54.81
N GLY A 114 14.63 2.98 -55.42
CA GLY A 114 15.18 2.48 -56.66
C GLY A 114 15.49 1.00 -56.50
N VAL A 115 15.24 0.28 -57.59
CA VAL A 115 15.59 -1.13 -57.78
C VAL A 115 17.01 -1.39 -57.24
N PRO A 116 17.24 -2.47 -56.48
CA PRO A 116 18.57 -2.81 -55.99
C PRO A 116 19.49 -3.08 -57.20
N VAL A 117 20.44 -2.17 -57.43
CA VAL A 117 21.51 -2.40 -58.40
C VAL A 117 22.43 -3.46 -57.84
N LYS A 118 22.62 -4.49 -58.67
CA LYS A 118 23.45 -5.68 -58.48
C LYS A 118 24.85 -5.28 -58.00
N ALA A 119 25.30 -5.91 -56.91
CA ALA A 119 26.63 -5.72 -56.35
C ALA A 119 27.74 -6.14 -57.34
N SER A 120 28.75 -5.30 -57.48
CA SER A 120 30.06 -5.63 -58.05
C SER A 120 31.16 -5.49 -56.99
N PRO A 121 32.25 -6.27 -57.08
CA PRO A 121 33.17 -6.50 -55.97
C PRO A 121 34.36 -5.52 -55.92
N LEU A 122 34.86 -5.34 -54.70
CA LEU A 122 36.21 -4.94 -54.25
C LEU A 122 36.98 -3.83 -55.01
N GLY A 123 37.28 -2.76 -54.28
CA GLY A 123 38.40 -1.85 -54.58
C GLY A 123 38.83 -1.03 -53.37
N ALA A 124 40.00 -1.39 -52.82
CA ALA A 124 41.04 -0.63 -52.10
C ALA A 124 40.72 0.42 -50.99
N PRO A 125 41.58 0.53 -49.95
CA PRO A 125 41.42 1.47 -48.84
C PRO A 125 41.90 2.89 -49.20
N ALA A 126 41.08 3.89 -48.91
CA ALA A 126 41.43 5.32 -48.98
C ALA A 126 41.66 5.91 -47.57
N PRO A 127 42.46 6.98 -47.43
CA PRO A 127 43.14 7.32 -46.19
C PRO A 127 42.28 8.12 -45.20
N ALA A 128 42.68 8.03 -43.94
CA ALA A 128 42.05 8.64 -42.79
C ALA A 128 42.00 10.17 -42.88
N THR A 129 40.79 10.71 -43.03
CA THR A 129 40.52 12.14 -42.83
C THR A 129 40.23 12.37 -41.35
N GLN A 130 41.14 13.08 -40.67
CA GLN A 130 40.91 13.60 -39.31
C GLN A 130 39.80 14.65 -39.35
N GLY A 131 38.58 14.24 -38.99
CA GLY A 131 37.45 15.13 -38.78
C GLY A 131 37.42 15.60 -37.33
N HIS A 132 37.41 16.92 -37.14
CA HIS A 132 37.15 17.61 -35.89
C HIS A 132 35.99 16.98 -35.09
N GLU A 133 36.28 16.51 -33.89
CA GLU A 133 35.26 16.09 -32.91
C GLU A 133 34.49 17.32 -32.43
N THR A 134 33.28 17.48 -32.95
CA THR A 134 32.26 18.36 -32.37
C THR A 134 31.91 17.82 -30.97
N PRO A 135 31.81 18.67 -29.92
CA PRO A 135 31.47 18.21 -28.58
C PRO A 135 30.15 17.42 -28.63
N GLN A 136 30.20 16.15 -28.23
CA GLN A 136 29.01 15.34 -28.02
C GLN A 136 28.15 16.06 -26.98
N THR A 137 27.09 16.72 -27.46
CA THR A 137 25.98 17.18 -26.65
C THR A 137 25.50 16.00 -25.81
N ALA A 138 25.51 16.16 -24.49
CA ALA A 138 25.06 15.16 -23.54
C ALA A 138 23.73 14.55 -24.02
N PRO A 139 23.57 13.21 -23.97
CA PRO A 139 22.33 12.57 -24.42
C PRO A 139 21.19 13.20 -23.62
N ASN A 140 20.27 13.85 -24.32
CA ASN A 140 19.00 14.35 -23.78
C ASN A 140 18.45 13.27 -22.85
N ALA A 141 18.42 13.55 -21.54
CA ALA A 141 17.85 12.65 -20.56
C ALA A 141 16.42 12.36 -21.01
N ASP A 142 16.14 11.10 -21.36
CA ASP A 142 14.83 10.62 -21.82
C ASP A 142 13.79 11.03 -20.78
N PRO A 143 12.98 12.07 -21.04
CA PRO A 143 12.30 12.83 -19.98
C PRO A 143 11.09 12.09 -19.37
N ALA A 144 10.97 10.78 -19.57
CA ALA A 144 9.87 9.98 -19.07
C ALA A 144 10.31 8.75 -18.25
N VAL A 145 11.58 8.56 -17.87
CA VAL A 145 11.92 7.43 -16.98
C VAL A 145 11.66 7.77 -15.53
N HIS A 146 10.70 7.08 -14.90
CA HIS A 146 10.44 7.17 -13.47
C HIS A 146 11.37 6.21 -12.73
N VAL A 147 12.00 6.68 -11.66
CA VAL A 147 12.85 5.86 -10.79
C VAL A 147 12.15 5.70 -9.46
N TYR A 148 11.91 4.46 -9.05
CA TYR A 148 11.27 4.14 -7.77
C TYR A 148 12.20 3.32 -6.88
N THR A 149 12.22 3.66 -5.59
CA THR A 149 12.84 2.86 -4.53
C THR A 149 11.75 2.10 -3.78
N ILE A 150 11.72 0.79 -3.99
CA ILE A 150 10.69 -0.08 -3.42
C ILE A 150 11.34 -1.15 -2.56
N ASP A 151 10.87 -1.26 -1.33
CA ASP A 151 11.25 -2.31 -0.42
C ASP A 151 10.20 -3.44 -0.43
N THR A 152 10.65 -4.68 -0.44
CA THR A 152 9.78 -5.87 -0.40
C THR A 152 10.16 -6.78 0.76
N PHE A 153 9.14 -7.34 1.40
CA PHE A 153 9.27 -8.29 2.50
C PHE A 153 8.87 -9.69 2.04
N HIS A 154 9.66 -10.71 2.40
CA HIS A 154 9.45 -12.11 2.02
C HIS A 154 9.71 -13.07 3.17
N PHE A 155 8.97 -14.18 3.20
CA PHE A 155 9.37 -15.39 3.93
C PHE A 155 10.05 -16.36 2.97
N VAL A 156 11.32 -16.71 3.24
CA VAL A 156 12.12 -17.58 2.39
C VAL A 156 12.41 -18.90 3.08
N HIS A 157 11.87 -19.98 2.55
CA HIS A 157 12.10 -21.33 3.06
C HIS A 157 13.53 -21.82 2.76
N GLU A 158 14.13 -22.58 3.67
CA GLU A 158 15.52 -23.05 3.55
C GLU A 158 15.76 -23.97 2.34
N ASP A 159 14.70 -24.61 1.84
CA ASP A 159 14.73 -25.48 0.65
C ASP A 159 14.44 -24.74 -0.67
N ALA A 160 14.44 -23.41 -0.68
CA ALA A 160 14.16 -22.61 -1.89
C ALA A 160 15.10 -22.91 -3.08
N TYR A 161 16.23 -23.59 -2.84
CA TYR A 161 17.17 -24.03 -3.88
C TYR A 161 16.73 -25.30 -4.64
N LYS A 162 15.80 -26.09 -4.09
CA LYS A 162 15.35 -27.35 -4.71
C LYS A 162 14.34 -27.02 -5.82
N LYS A 163 14.62 -27.43 -7.06
CA LYS A 163 13.68 -27.29 -8.19
C LYS A 163 12.46 -28.22 -8.03
N GLY A 164 11.25 -27.71 -8.33
CA GLY A 164 9.98 -28.47 -8.43
C GLY A 164 9.03 -28.38 -7.22
N GLY A 165 7.70 -28.35 -7.49
CA GLY A 165 6.60 -28.40 -6.51
C GLY A 165 6.01 -27.03 -6.10
N ASP A 166 5.20 -26.98 -5.03
CA ASP A 166 4.65 -25.77 -4.35
C ASP A 166 5.71 -24.75 -3.86
N ARG A 167 6.97 -24.94 -4.22
CA ARG A 167 8.13 -24.22 -3.69
C ARG A 167 8.47 -22.94 -4.42
N ASP A 168 7.83 -22.67 -5.56
CA ASP A 168 7.79 -21.33 -6.19
C ASP A 168 7.22 -20.28 -5.21
N ARG A 169 6.52 -20.75 -4.16
CA ARG A 169 5.97 -19.91 -3.11
C ARG A 169 7.00 -19.34 -2.11
N SER A 170 8.23 -19.87 -2.12
CA SER A 170 9.29 -19.50 -1.16
C SER A 170 9.81 -18.07 -1.31
N PHE A 171 9.33 -17.32 -2.31
CA PHE A 171 9.71 -15.91 -2.48
C PHE A 171 8.49 -15.00 -2.52
N HIS A 172 7.29 -15.46 -2.17
CA HIS A 172 6.08 -14.62 -2.23
C HIS A 172 6.26 -13.31 -1.46
N VAL A 173 5.94 -12.21 -2.12
CA VAL A 173 5.87 -10.89 -1.50
C VAL A 173 4.76 -10.90 -0.46
N GLN A 174 5.09 -10.49 0.76
CA GLN A 174 4.11 -10.33 1.85
C GLN A 174 3.75 -8.86 2.06
N SER A 175 4.70 -7.98 1.80
CA SER A 175 4.50 -6.55 1.99
C SER A 175 5.43 -5.78 1.06
N VAL A 176 4.96 -4.61 0.66
CA VAL A 176 5.64 -3.69 -0.23
C VAL A 176 5.61 -2.31 0.42
N VAL A 177 6.78 -1.71 0.57
CA VAL A 177 6.96 -0.39 1.16
C VAL A 177 7.53 0.53 0.09
N PHE A 178 6.75 1.52 -0.33
CA PHE A 178 7.19 2.50 -1.31
C PHE A 178 7.97 3.61 -0.61
N ARG A 179 9.31 3.58 -0.68
CA ARG A 179 10.15 4.45 0.14
C ARG A 179 10.05 5.93 -0.24
N ASP A 180 9.78 6.19 -1.51
CA ASP A 180 9.66 7.57 -2.00
C ASP A 180 8.34 8.22 -1.56
N ALA A 181 7.32 7.41 -1.26
CA ALA A 181 6.01 7.87 -0.79
C ALA A 181 5.36 6.80 0.13
N PRO A 182 5.79 6.68 1.39
CA PRO A 182 5.37 5.56 2.25
C PRO A 182 3.90 5.57 2.66
N HIS A 183 3.22 6.71 2.55
CA HIS A 183 1.78 6.83 2.71
C HIS A 183 1.01 6.16 1.55
N ILE A 184 1.64 6.04 0.37
CA ILE A 184 1.06 5.38 -0.80
C ILE A 184 1.32 3.87 -0.70
N LEU A 185 0.36 3.19 -0.09
CA LEU A 185 0.36 1.74 0.00
C LEU A 185 0.39 1.09 -1.40
N GLN A 186 1.02 -0.06 -1.46
CA GLN A 186 1.13 -0.89 -2.65
C GLN A 186 0.44 -2.24 -2.38
N CYS A 187 0.13 -2.98 -3.46
CA CYS A 187 -0.49 -4.31 -3.37
C CYS A 187 -1.82 -4.29 -2.59
N VAL A 188 -2.21 -5.43 -2.02
CA VAL A 188 -3.53 -5.65 -1.37
C VAL A 188 -3.76 -4.75 -0.17
N GLY A 189 -2.72 -4.40 0.60
CA GLY A 189 -2.82 -3.48 1.74
C GLY A 189 -3.37 -2.12 1.35
N SER A 190 -3.06 -1.63 0.14
CA SER A 190 -3.68 -0.40 -0.39
C SER A 190 -5.19 -0.57 -0.57
N SER A 191 -5.63 -1.67 -1.18
CA SER A 191 -7.05 -1.93 -1.39
C SER A 191 -7.79 -2.09 -0.06
N MET A 192 -7.20 -2.76 0.93
CA MET A 192 -7.79 -2.90 2.27
C MET A 192 -8.07 -1.54 2.93
N VAL A 193 -7.03 -0.71 3.06
CA VAL A 193 -7.14 0.58 3.73
C VAL A 193 -8.08 1.51 2.94
N SER A 194 -7.85 1.66 1.64
CA SER A 194 -8.66 2.54 0.81
C SER A 194 -10.13 2.13 0.78
N PHE A 195 -10.44 0.85 0.61
CA PHE A 195 -11.82 0.38 0.59
C PHE A 195 -12.51 0.61 1.93
N SER A 196 -11.83 0.30 3.04
CA SER A 196 -12.41 0.48 4.38
C SER A 196 -12.75 1.95 4.68
N LEU A 197 -11.90 2.89 4.28
CA LEU A 197 -12.10 4.31 4.53
C LEU A 197 -13.16 4.91 3.61
N ILE A 198 -13.22 4.47 2.35
CA ILE A 198 -14.33 4.80 1.45
C ILE A 198 -15.66 4.26 2.00
N VAL A 199 -15.69 3.02 2.51
CA VAL A 199 -16.90 2.42 3.10
C VAL A 199 -17.32 3.17 4.37
N TYR A 200 -16.40 3.44 5.29
CA TYR A 200 -16.65 4.18 6.53
C TYR A 200 -17.33 5.52 6.27
N THR A 201 -16.81 6.30 5.33
CA THR A 201 -17.38 7.60 4.95
C THR A 201 -18.71 7.42 4.21
N SER A 202 -18.79 6.45 3.30
CA SER A 202 -20.01 6.23 2.51
C SER A 202 -21.22 5.83 3.36
N LEU A 203 -21.03 5.03 4.41
CA LEU A 203 -22.10 4.65 5.34
C LEU A 203 -22.70 5.89 6.03
N ARG A 204 -21.85 6.81 6.48
CA ARG A 204 -22.30 8.08 7.09
C ARG A 204 -23.00 8.99 6.08
N LEU A 205 -22.52 9.03 4.84
CA LEU A 205 -23.18 9.79 3.77
C LEU A 205 -24.59 9.25 3.49
N VAL A 206 -24.78 7.92 3.48
CA VAL A 206 -26.11 7.30 3.36
C VAL A 206 -27.00 7.72 4.52
N HIS A 207 -26.52 7.58 5.76
CA HIS A 207 -27.26 7.98 6.95
C HIS A 207 -27.68 9.46 6.90
N GLU A 208 -26.79 10.34 6.48
CA GLU A 208 -27.08 11.77 6.37
C GLU A 208 -28.12 12.06 5.29
N CYS A 209 -28.05 11.36 4.16
CA CYS A 209 -29.08 11.44 3.11
C CYS A 209 -30.47 11.05 3.66
N ASP A 210 -30.55 9.96 4.41
CA ASP A 210 -31.80 9.51 5.03
C ASP A 210 -32.31 10.51 6.07
N ALA A 211 -31.44 10.98 6.96
CA ALA A 211 -31.77 11.95 8.00
C ALA A 211 -32.28 13.28 7.42
N ARG A 212 -31.63 13.78 6.36
CA ARG A 212 -32.00 15.02 5.67
C ARG A 212 -33.10 14.86 4.63
N LYS A 213 -33.48 13.61 4.31
CA LYS A 213 -34.37 13.27 3.17
C LYS A 213 -33.85 13.87 1.86
N CYS A 214 -32.55 13.79 1.63
CA CYS A 214 -31.90 14.31 0.43
C CYS A 214 -31.29 13.19 -0.42
N THR A 215 -31.01 13.49 -1.69
CA THR A 215 -30.37 12.54 -2.59
C THR A 215 -28.85 12.63 -2.50
N PRO A 216 -28.11 11.56 -2.85
CA PRO A 216 -26.64 11.60 -2.88
C PRO A 216 -26.09 12.68 -3.82
N HIS A 217 -26.83 13.04 -4.89
CA HIS A 217 -26.44 14.13 -5.79
C HIS A 217 -26.53 15.51 -5.13
N GLN A 218 -27.52 15.74 -4.27
CA GLN A 218 -27.63 16.98 -3.51
C GLN A 218 -26.49 17.09 -2.50
N LEU A 219 -26.14 15.99 -1.84
CA LEU A 219 -25.01 15.93 -0.91
C LEU A 219 -23.66 16.12 -1.64
N CYS A 220 -23.50 15.51 -2.82
CA CYS A 220 -22.34 15.71 -3.69
C CYS A 220 -22.12 17.20 -4.02
N ARG A 221 -23.19 17.92 -4.38
CA ARG A 221 -23.10 19.37 -4.63
C ARG A 221 -22.64 20.14 -3.38
N GLN A 222 -23.17 19.81 -2.21
CA GLN A 222 -22.76 20.45 -0.95
C GLN A 222 -21.28 20.19 -0.64
N VAL A 223 -20.81 18.96 -0.82
CA VAL A 223 -19.38 18.64 -0.65
C VAL A 223 -18.52 19.40 -1.66
N GLY A 224 -18.98 19.52 -2.92
CA GLY A 224 -18.31 20.34 -3.94
C GLY A 224 -18.21 21.82 -3.56
N GLU A 225 -19.26 22.39 -2.97
CA GLU A 225 -19.26 23.76 -2.44
C GLU A 225 -18.27 23.92 -1.28
N LEU A 226 -18.17 22.95 -0.38
CA LEU A 226 -17.17 22.95 0.71
C LEU A 226 -15.74 22.91 0.16
N ILE A 227 -15.47 22.05 -0.82
CA ILE A 227 -14.17 21.95 -1.50
C ILE A 227 -13.83 23.27 -2.20
N ALA A 228 -14.78 23.87 -2.92
CA ALA A 228 -14.59 25.17 -3.58
C ALA A 228 -14.25 26.28 -2.57
N ALA A 229 -14.99 26.36 -1.46
CA ALA A 229 -14.76 27.34 -0.40
C ALA A 229 -13.36 27.21 0.23
N CYS A 230 -12.81 25.99 0.32
CA CYS A 230 -11.44 25.79 0.79
C CYS A 230 -10.40 26.32 -0.21
N ASN A 231 -10.66 26.24 -1.52
CA ASN A 231 -9.72 26.67 -2.56
C ASN A 231 -9.69 28.19 -2.80
N GLU A 232 -10.82 28.88 -2.66
CA GLU A 232 -10.94 30.33 -2.90
C GLU A 232 -10.12 31.20 -1.92
N THR A 233 -9.63 30.62 -0.83
CA THR A 233 -8.83 31.31 0.19
C THR A 233 -7.32 31.10 0.02
N GLY A 234 -6.88 30.43 -1.05
CA GLY A 234 -5.47 30.38 -1.43
C GLY A 234 -4.94 31.80 -1.68
N PRO A 235 -3.69 32.11 -1.31
CA PRO A 235 -3.14 33.46 -1.44
C PRO A 235 -3.30 33.91 -2.89
N ALA A 236 -4.14 34.93 -3.11
CA ALA A 236 -4.16 35.65 -4.36
C ALA A 236 -2.72 36.05 -4.62
N SER A 237 -2.09 35.42 -5.61
CA SER A 237 -0.75 35.79 -6.03
C SER A 237 -0.84 37.21 -6.56
N THR A 238 -0.58 38.18 -5.70
CA THR A 238 -0.25 39.54 -6.10
C THR A 238 1.05 39.45 -6.87
N THR A 239 0.92 39.30 -8.19
CA THR A 239 1.96 39.64 -9.15
C THR A 239 2.13 41.17 -9.15
N GLU A 240 2.68 41.71 -8.06
CA GLU A 240 3.33 43.02 -8.10
C GLU A 240 4.76 42.82 -8.57
N SER A 241 4.94 43.03 -9.87
CA SER A 241 6.21 43.35 -10.49
C SER A 241 6.75 44.64 -9.86
N SER A 242 7.59 44.50 -8.84
CA SER A 242 8.50 45.56 -8.40
C SER A 242 9.93 45.07 -8.54
N SER A 243 10.53 45.42 -9.66
CA SER A 243 11.97 45.42 -9.85
C SER A 243 12.61 46.39 -8.84
N LYS A 244 13.55 45.89 -8.05
CA LYS A 244 14.64 46.71 -7.50
C LYS A 244 15.84 45.80 -7.23
N CYS A 245 16.80 45.86 -8.16
CA CYS A 245 18.18 45.49 -7.93
C CYS A 245 18.71 46.29 -6.74
N VAL A 246 19.34 45.61 -5.79
CA VAL A 246 20.39 46.20 -4.97
C VAL A 246 21.51 45.17 -4.91
N ASP A 247 22.59 45.51 -5.61
CA ASP A 247 23.90 44.89 -5.51
C ASP A 247 24.48 45.10 -4.10
N ASN A 248 25.16 44.08 -3.56
CA ASN A 248 26.44 44.32 -2.88
C ASN A 248 27.25 43.02 -2.68
N PRO A 249 28.59 43.12 -2.61
CA PRO A 249 29.50 42.02 -2.87
C PRO A 249 30.18 41.43 -1.62
N SER A 250 30.58 40.16 -1.78
CA SER A 250 31.81 39.49 -1.32
C SER A 250 32.39 39.78 0.07
N ALA A 251 32.54 38.71 0.87
CA ALA A 251 33.74 38.50 1.67
C ALA A 251 34.05 37.00 1.80
N ALA A 252 35.33 36.67 1.65
CA ALA A 252 35.88 35.34 1.51
C ALA A 252 36.48 34.78 2.81
N ALA A 253 36.66 33.45 2.79
CA ALA A 253 37.65 32.61 3.48
C ALA A 253 37.55 32.45 5.02
N THR A 254 37.56 31.20 5.51
CA THR A 254 38.80 30.51 5.91
C THR A 254 38.54 29.02 6.19
N THR A 255 39.48 28.21 5.71
CA THR A 255 39.61 26.76 5.82
C THR A 255 40.10 26.34 7.21
N THR A 256 39.55 25.28 7.80
CA THR A 256 40.33 24.44 8.73
C THR A 256 39.90 22.98 8.62
N GLN A 257 40.90 22.12 8.37
CA GLN A 257 40.80 20.67 8.34
C GLN A 257 40.77 20.10 9.76
N GLY A 258 39.99 19.04 9.97
CA GLY A 258 40.03 18.19 11.16
C GLY A 258 39.26 16.91 10.88
N ALA A 259 39.98 15.80 10.79
CA ALA A 259 39.47 14.49 10.40
C ALA A 259 38.72 13.81 11.55
N ASP A 260 37.48 13.38 11.30
CA ASP A 260 36.88 12.23 11.95
C ASP A 260 35.82 11.60 11.04
N LYS A 261 36.00 10.32 10.71
CA LYS A 261 35.17 9.58 9.75
C LYS A 261 33.98 8.93 10.47
N ASP A 262 32.94 9.73 10.70
CA ASP A 262 31.59 9.23 10.93
C ASP A 262 30.78 9.32 9.64
N PHE A 263 30.35 8.17 9.12
CA PHE A 263 29.52 8.03 7.93
C PHE A 263 28.08 8.48 8.25
N LYS A 264 27.85 9.79 8.40
CA LYS A 264 26.52 10.39 8.40
C LYS A 264 26.00 10.46 6.97
N ILE A 265 25.19 9.48 6.59
CA ILE A 265 24.35 9.55 5.39
C ILE A 265 23.32 10.67 5.62
N LYS A 266 23.62 11.86 5.09
CA LYS A 266 22.63 12.93 4.93
C LYS A 266 21.72 12.55 3.77
N PHE A 267 20.53 12.06 4.07
CA PHE A 267 19.47 11.95 3.08
C PHE A 267 19.03 13.37 2.66
N PRO A 268 18.91 13.67 1.36
CA PRO A 268 18.24 14.88 0.92
C PRO A 268 16.74 14.64 1.09
N THR A 269 16.19 15.01 2.24
CA THR A 269 14.75 15.08 2.46
C THR A 269 14.21 16.27 1.68
N GLN A 270 14.01 16.09 0.37
CA GLN A 270 13.01 16.83 -0.39
C GLN A 270 11.80 15.92 -0.64
N ALA A 271 11.35 15.25 0.42
CA ALA A 271 9.92 15.04 0.53
C ALA A 271 9.33 16.45 0.71
N ARG A 272 8.39 16.86 -0.14
CA ARG A 272 7.37 17.81 0.29
C ARG A 272 6.79 17.17 1.54
N GLU A 273 7.26 17.55 2.73
CA GLU A 273 6.56 17.27 3.97
C GLU A 273 5.17 17.85 3.70
N GLY A 274 4.17 16.97 3.53
CA GLY A 274 2.79 17.33 3.77
C GLY A 274 2.69 17.66 5.25
N LYS A 275 3.26 18.79 5.67
CA LYS A 275 2.97 19.37 6.95
C LYS A 275 1.49 19.66 6.91
N PHE A 276 0.73 18.88 7.67
CA PHE A 276 -0.57 19.31 8.16
C PHE A 276 -0.31 20.68 8.82
N VAL A 277 -0.70 21.75 8.13
CA VAL A 277 -0.45 23.12 8.56
C VAL A 277 -1.42 23.42 9.69
N GLN A 278 -1.04 23.09 10.92
CA GLN A 278 -1.56 23.73 12.12
C GLN A 278 -0.57 24.81 12.53
N GLY A 279 -0.88 26.07 12.22
CA GLY A 279 -0.16 27.22 12.78
C GLY A 279 0.05 28.36 11.79
N SER A 280 -1.00 29.09 11.45
CA SER A 280 -0.90 30.53 11.13
C SER A 280 -2.28 31.19 11.17
N ASN A 281 -2.38 32.27 11.93
CA ASN A 281 -3.58 33.10 12.09
C ASN A 281 -3.83 33.89 10.79
N TYR A 282 -4.56 33.30 9.87
CA TYR A 282 -5.23 34.00 8.77
C TYR A 282 -6.72 34.16 9.10
N ASN A 283 -7.48 34.91 8.30
CA ASN A 283 -8.95 35.00 8.41
C ASN A 283 -9.58 33.60 8.22
N LEU A 284 -9.63 32.83 9.31
CA LEU A 284 -9.80 31.37 9.37
C LEU A 284 -11.27 30.90 9.39
N ASN A 285 -12.24 31.81 9.52
CA ASN A 285 -13.55 31.39 10.01
C ASN A 285 -14.37 30.60 8.96
N ALA A 286 -14.31 30.95 7.67
CA ALA A 286 -15.09 30.26 6.63
C ALA A 286 -14.35 29.03 6.06
N SER A 287 -13.08 29.21 5.68
CA SER A 287 -12.25 28.13 5.11
C SER A 287 -11.92 27.05 6.15
N GLY A 288 -11.62 27.45 7.39
CA GLY A 288 -11.42 26.51 8.49
C GLY A 288 -12.67 25.70 8.83
N ALA A 289 -13.86 26.32 8.76
CA ALA A 289 -15.12 25.62 8.96
C ALA A 289 -15.42 24.62 7.82
N ALA A 290 -15.18 25.01 6.57
CA ALA A 290 -15.38 24.13 5.42
C ALA A 290 -14.43 22.93 5.45
N PHE A 291 -13.14 23.15 5.76
CA PHE A 291 -12.16 22.08 5.93
C PHE A 291 -12.53 21.15 7.08
N SER A 292 -12.92 21.71 8.23
CA SER A 292 -13.36 20.91 9.39
C SER A 292 -14.60 20.07 9.08
N ALA A 293 -15.54 20.62 8.29
CA ALA A 293 -16.71 19.88 7.83
C ALA A 293 -16.36 18.71 6.90
N LEU A 294 -15.32 18.85 6.06
CA LEU A 294 -14.80 17.74 5.25
C LEU A 294 -14.12 16.68 6.11
N VAL A 295 -13.27 17.08 7.05
CA VAL A 295 -12.58 16.17 7.98
C VAL A 295 -13.56 15.38 8.84
N ALA A 296 -14.72 15.95 9.20
CA ALA A 296 -15.75 15.26 9.98
C ALA A 296 -16.34 14.01 9.29
N TRP A 297 -16.16 13.85 7.98
CA TRP A 297 -16.55 12.64 7.24
C TRP A 297 -15.53 11.51 7.32
N CYS A 298 -14.30 11.79 7.76
CA CYS A 298 -13.22 10.82 7.91
C CYS A 298 -13.21 10.22 9.33
N PRO A 299 -12.46 9.14 9.58
CA PRO A 299 -12.21 8.69 10.94
C PRO A 299 -11.59 9.80 11.79
N PRO A 300 -11.97 9.90 13.07
CA PRO A 300 -11.36 10.88 13.97
C PRO A 300 -9.85 10.58 14.13
N PRO A 301 -9.03 11.59 14.41
CA PRO A 301 -7.59 11.41 14.59
C PRO A 301 -7.24 10.49 15.78
N THR A 302 -8.16 10.30 16.73
CA THR A 302 -8.02 9.43 17.90
C THR A 302 -8.50 7.99 17.65
N VAL A 303 -8.71 7.61 16.39
CA VAL A 303 -9.18 6.28 16.00
C VAL A 303 -8.31 5.16 16.57
N ARG A 304 -8.96 4.09 17.02
CA ARG A 304 -8.28 2.90 17.56
C ARG A 304 -8.28 1.79 16.52
N ILE A 305 -7.08 1.38 16.11
CA ILE A 305 -6.84 0.44 15.03
C ILE A 305 -6.11 -0.79 15.56
N LEU A 306 -6.64 -1.98 15.31
CA LEU A 306 -5.95 -3.25 15.48
C LEU A 306 -5.57 -3.81 14.11
N ILE A 307 -4.34 -4.29 13.95
CA ILE A 307 -3.89 -4.99 12.75
C ILE A 307 -3.41 -6.37 13.16
N LEU A 308 -3.95 -7.40 12.54
CA LEU A 308 -3.54 -8.78 12.74
C LEU A 308 -2.68 -9.23 11.57
N GLY A 309 -1.40 -9.51 11.84
CA GLY A 309 -0.37 -9.72 10.83
C GLY A 309 0.38 -8.41 10.52
N MET A 310 1.68 -8.37 10.77
CA MET A 310 2.48 -7.16 10.57
C MET A 310 3.06 -7.06 9.17
N GLY A 311 3.53 -8.18 8.61
CA GLY A 311 4.29 -8.19 7.36
C GLY A 311 5.47 -7.21 7.40
N GLY A 312 5.57 -6.30 6.43
CA GLY A 312 6.58 -5.23 6.40
C GLY A 312 6.20 -3.97 7.20
N ASN A 313 5.12 -4.03 7.98
CA ASN A 313 4.50 -2.90 8.69
C ASN A 313 4.04 -1.75 7.78
N SER A 314 3.86 -2.00 6.48
CA SER A 314 3.49 -0.95 5.52
C SER A 314 2.13 -0.32 5.85
N MET A 315 1.16 -1.15 6.25
CA MET A 315 -0.21 -0.71 6.55
C MET A 315 -0.27 0.23 7.77
N ALA A 316 0.30 -0.18 8.91
CA ALA A 316 0.38 0.67 10.10
C ALA A 316 1.13 1.97 9.82
N TYR A 317 2.25 1.88 9.10
CA TYR A 317 3.07 3.03 8.76
C TYR A 317 2.33 4.04 7.87
N ALA A 318 1.59 3.57 6.87
CA ALA A 318 0.78 4.44 6.03
C ALA A 318 -0.41 5.03 6.79
N LEU A 319 -1.11 4.23 7.61
CA LEU A 319 -2.22 4.70 8.44
C LEU A 319 -1.77 5.83 9.36
N ARG A 320 -0.65 5.68 10.08
CA ARG A 320 -0.07 6.74 10.92
C ARG A 320 0.09 8.07 10.18
N LEU A 321 0.52 8.04 8.90
CA LEU A 321 0.71 9.23 8.08
C LEU A 321 -0.62 9.87 7.63
N VAL A 322 -1.69 9.09 7.53
CA VAL A 322 -2.98 9.52 6.96
C VAL A 322 -3.98 9.90 8.04
N VAL A 323 -4.17 9.06 9.06
CA VAL A 323 -5.11 9.32 10.15
C VAL A 323 -4.52 10.27 11.20
N GLY A 324 -3.19 10.35 11.27
CA GLY A 324 -2.47 11.28 12.13
C GLY A 324 -1.76 10.63 13.32
N PRO A 325 -1.00 11.44 14.08
CA PRO A 325 -0.15 10.96 15.18
C PRO A 325 -0.93 10.51 16.41
N ASP A 326 -2.18 10.95 16.58
CA ASP A 326 -3.00 10.63 17.76
C ASP A 326 -3.73 9.28 17.65
N ALA A 327 -3.69 8.64 16.47
CA ALA A 327 -4.34 7.35 16.27
C ALA A 327 -3.63 6.28 17.08
N LEU A 328 -4.39 5.40 17.74
CA LEU A 328 -3.82 4.32 18.53
C LEU A 328 -3.76 3.07 17.66
N ILE A 329 -2.56 2.65 17.28
CA ILE A 329 -2.35 1.53 16.37
C ILE A 329 -1.71 0.37 17.12
N GLU A 330 -2.44 -0.73 17.24
CA GLU A 330 -1.95 -1.97 17.83
C GLU A 330 -1.75 -3.01 16.72
N VAL A 331 -0.60 -3.65 16.68
CA VAL A 331 -0.27 -4.68 15.69
C VAL A 331 0.01 -6.00 16.40
N VAL A 332 -0.60 -7.08 15.94
CA VAL A 332 -0.38 -8.45 16.45
C VAL A 332 0.50 -9.20 15.47
N GLU A 333 1.65 -9.67 15.94
CA GLU A 333 2.61 -10.42 15.13
C GLU A 333 3.11 -11.63 15.91
N VAL A 334 3.18 -12.79 15.26
CA VAL A 334 3.60 -14.02 15.91
C VAL A 334 5.11 -14.23 15.82
N GLU A 335 5.75 -13.74 14.75
CA GLU A 335 7.15 -14.01 14.43
C GLU A 335 8.08 -12.84 14.82
N PRO A 336 8.97 -13.01 15.82
CA PRO A 336 9.90 -11.95 16.23
C PRO A 336 10.86 -11.49 15.14
N ALA A 337 11.20 -12.35 14.17
CA ALA A 337 12.05 -11.96 13.04
C ALA A 337 11.39 -10.88 12.17
N VAL A 338 10.05 -10.86 12.07
CA VAL A 338 9.27 -9.84 11.34
C VAL A 338 9.43 -8.48 12.02
N VAL A 339 9.19 -8.42 13.33
CA VAL A 339 9.31 -7.20 14.14
C VAL A 339 10.73 -6.65 14.07
N ALA A 340 11.73 -7.51 14.27
CA ALA A 340 13.14 -7.12 14.20
C ALA A 340 13.53 -6.54 12.82
N ALA A 341 13.04 -7.15 11.73
CA ALA A 341 13.27 -6.62 10.39
C ALA A 341 12.62 -5.24 10.20
N CYS A 342 11.40 -5.02 10.69
CA CYS A 342 10.71 -3.74 10.58
C CYS A 342 11.39 -2.62 11.38
N ILE A 343 11.91 -2.91 12.59
CA ILE A 343 12.72 -1.97 13.38
C ILE A 343 14.01 -1.64 12.62
N GLN A 344 14.75 -2.67 12.18
CA GLN A 344 16.00 -2.48 11.43
C GLN A 344 15.79 -1.65 10.16
N MET A 345 14.62 -1.79 9.53
CA MET A 345 14.28 -1.10 8.30
C MET A 345 13.51 0.22 8.49
N GLY A 346 13.29 0.64 9.72
CA GLY A 346 12.64 1.90 10.07
C GLY A 346 11.19 2.00 9.59
N THR A 347 10.49 0.87 9.45
CA THR A 347 9.03 0.86 9.23
C THR A 347 8.26 0.69 10.55
N LEU A 348 8.95 0.32 11.63
CA LEU A 348 8.46 0.39 13.00
C LEU A 348 9.40 1.31 13.80
N CYS A 349 8.83 2.28 14.50
CA CYS A 349 9.57 3.25 15.30
C CYS A 349 9.33 3.00 16.79
N ASP A 350 10.37 2.65 17.54
CA ASP A 350 10.27 2.33 18.98
C ASP A 350 9.91 3.55 19.84
N THR A 351 9.98 4.77 19.29
CA THR A 351 9.62 6.00 20.00
C THR A 351 8.17 6.43 19.78
N ASP A 352 7.40 5.76 18.92
CA ASP A 352 5.98 6.07 18.71
C ASP A 352 5.14 5.47 19.85
N ALA A 353 4.83 6.29 20.86
CA ALA A 353 4.05 5.87 22.03
C ALA A 353 2.61 5.46 21.69
N ASN A 354 2.10 5.82 20.51
CA ASN A 354 0.76 5.49 20.05
C ASN A 354 0.76 4.27 19.12
N THR A 355 1.90 3.61 18.93
CA THR A 355 2.02 2.33 18.23
C THR A 355 2.48 1.25 19.20
N LYS A 356 1.73 0.15 19.29
CA LYS A 356 2.05 -0.99 20.15
C LYS A 356 2.10 -2.28 19.35
N VAL A 357 3.16 -3.08 19.54
CA VAL A 357 3.26 -4.41 18.93
C VAL A 357 3.08 -5.50 19.99
N HIS A 358 2.10 -6.36 19.77
CA HIS A 358 1.85 -7.56 20.53
C HIS A 358 2.56 -8.73 19.84
N LEU A 359 3.75 -9.06 20.33
CA LEU A 359 4.49 -10.22 19.83
C LEU A 359 3.93 -11.52 20.42
N GLN A 360 2.82 -12.00 19.85
CA GLN A 360 2.11 -13.18 20.32
C GLN A 360 1.19 -13.76 19.25
N ASP A 361 0.73 -14.98 19.50
CA ASP A 361 -0.28 -15.64 18.68
C ASP A 361 -1.63 -14.90 18.71
N ALA A 362 -2.33 -14.86 17.57
CA ALA A 362 -3.58 -14.11 17.42
C ALA A 362 -4.70 -14.62 18.34
N ASP A 363 -4.85 -15.93 18.55
CA ASP A 363 -5.88 -16.49 19.46
C ASP A 363 -5.67 -15.97 20.88
N LYS A 364 -4.42 -15.98 21.33
CA LYS A 364 -4.06 -15.49 22.68
C LYS A 364 -4.22 -13.97 22.78
N CYS A 365 -3.86 -13.24 21.72
CA CYS A 365 -4.00 -11.79 21.73
C CYS A 365 -5.46 -11.38 21.87
N LEU A 366 -6.29 -11.85 20.93
CA LEU A 366 -7.66 -11.37 20.79
C LEU A 366 -8.48 -11.60 22.06
N THR A 367 -8.30 -12.75 22.72
CA THR A 367 -8.95 -13.10 23.99
C THR A 367 -8.53 -12.23 25.19
N SER A 368 -7.36 -11.59 25.13
CA SER A 368 -6.86 -10.71 26.19
C SER A 368 -7.27 -9.25 26.03
N LEU A 369 -7.75 -8.86 24.84
CA LEU A 369 -8.09 -7.47 24.52
C LEU A 369 -9.49 -7.09 25.03
N PRO A 370 -9.70 -5.82 25.43
CA PRO A 370 -10.97 -5.37 25.94
C PRO A 370 -12.07 -5.34 24.86
N PRO A 371 -13.33 -5.69 25.17
CA PRO A 371 -14.45 -5.57 24.23
C PRO A 371 -14.66 -4.12 23.81
N SER A 372 -15.22 -3.93 22.61
CA SER A 372 -15.65 -2.62 22.08
C SER A 372 -14.58 -1.53 22.16
N ALA A 373 -13.33 -1.89 21.87
CA ALA A 373 -12.17 -1.03 22.02
C ALA A 373 -11.58 -0.55 20.69
N TYR A 374 -12.03 -1.08 19.54
CA TYR A 374 -11.45 -0.77 18.24
C TYR A 374 -12.48 -0.26 17.25
N ASP A 375 -12.13 0.79 16.53
CA ASP A 375 -12.94 1.33 15.43
C ASP A 375 -12.62 0.61 14.12
N PHE A 376 -11.39 0.13 13.97
CA PHE A 376 -10.95 -0.68 12.84
C PHE A 376 -10.16 -1.89 13.32
N ILE A 377 -10.46 -3.05 12.73
CA ILE A 377 -9.64 -4.25 12.85
C ILE A 377 -9.29 -4.71 11.43
N TYR A 378 -8.02 -4.69 11.07
CA TYR A 378 -7.52 -5.23 9.82
C TYR A 378 -6.98 -6.64 10.06
N MET A 379 -7.52 -7.63 9.35
CA MET A 379 -7.07 -9.01 9.39
C MET A 379 -6.33 -9.33 8.09
N ASP A 380 -5.01 -9.35 8.18
CA ASP A 380 -4.07 -9.66 7.09
C ASP A 380 -3.07 -10.73 7.56
N ILE A 381 -3.59 -11.82 8.12
CA ILE A 381 -2.79 -12.93 8.64
C ILE A 381 -2.47 -13.91 7.51
N PHE A 382 -1.20 -13.93 7.11
CA PHE A 382 -0.69 -14.88 6.12
C PHE A 382 0.07 -16.04 6.79
N GLU A 383 -0.23 -17.27 6.40
CA GLU A 383 0.53 -18.46 6.81
C GLU A 383 1.60 -18.79 5.75
N PRO A 384 2.90 -18.60 6.05
CA PRO A 384 3.97 -18.82 5.08
C PRO A 384 4.19 -20.27 4.66
N VAL A 385 3.75 -21.25 5.46
CA VAL A 385 3.90 -22.67 5.11
C VAL A 385 2.98 -23.04 3.94
N THR A 386 1.72 -22.59 3.97
CA THR A 386 0.72 -22.88 2.93
C THR A 386 0.62 -21.77 1.88
N ALA A 387 1.18 -20.59 2.18
CA ALA A 387 1.05 -19.36 1.42
C ALA A 387 -0.42 -18.94 1.21
N THR A 388 -1.20 -18.98 2.28
CA THR A 388 -2.63 -18.67 2.28
C THR A 388 -2.97 -17.71 3.40
N MET A 389 -4.01 -16.90 3.22
CA MET A 389 -4.60 -16.16 4.32
C MET A 389 -5.29 -17.09 5.31
N CYS A 390 -5.26 -16.68 6.57
CA CYS A 390 -5.95 -17.34 7.66
C CYS A 390 -6.97 -16.36 8.25
N ASN A 391 -8.20 -16.38 7.74
CA ASN A 391 -9.31 -15.65 8.34
C ASN A 391 -10.26 -16.65 9.00
N LEU A 392 -9.84 -17.20 10.14
CA LEU A 392 -10.59 -18.26 10.80
C LEU A 392 -11.87 -17.68 11.43
N HIS A 393 -12.99 -18.41 11.31
CA HIS A 393 -14.27 -17.99 11.87
C HIS A 393 -14.22 -17.63 13.38
N PRO A 394 -13.46 -18.34 14.25
CA PRO A 394 -13.27 -17.93 15.64
C PRO A 394 -12.64 -16.53 15.79
N TRP A 395 -11.67 -16.17 14.94
CA TRP A 395 -11.06 -14.83 14.97
C TRP A 395 -12.04 -13.76 14.53
N VAL A 396 -12.93 -14.08 13.58
CA VAL A 396 -14.00 -13.16 13.15
C VAL A 396 -14.99 -12.89 14.27
N LEU A 397 -15.38 -13.91 15.04
CA LEU A 397 -16.26 -13.74 16.20
C LEU A 397 -15.61 -12.89 17.29
N GLU A 398 -14.33 -13.12 17.55
CA GLU A 398 -13.61 -12.36 18.57
C GLU A 398 -13.34 -10.92 18.12
N ALA A 399 -12.99 -10.70 16.85
CA ALA A 399 -12.92 -9.37 16.26
C ALA A 399 -14.25 -8.62 16.36
N HIS A 400 -15.38 -9.29 16.08
CA HIS A 400 -16.72 -8.70 16.27
C HIS A 400 -16.96 -8.25 17.72
N ARG A 401 -16.53 -9.03 18.73
CA ARG A 401 -16.61 -8.65 20.15
C ARG A 401 -15.76 -7.41 20.49
N LEU A 402 -14.61 -7.28 19.84
CA LEU A 402 -13.63 -6.21 20.08
C LEU A 402 -14.00 -4.89 19.40
N LEU A 403 -14.85 -4.91 18.37
CA LEU A 403 -15.28 -3.70 17.66
C LEU A 403 -16.23 -2.83 18.50
N SER A 404 -16.00 -1.52 18.45
CA SER A 404 -16.99 -0.52 18.88
C SER A 404 -18.22 -0.59 17.97
N PRO A 405 -19.42 -0.17 18.41
CA PRO A 405 -20.57 -0.04 17.53
C PRO A 405 -20.22 0.84 16.31
N GLY A 406 -20.51 0.36 15.10
CA GLY A 406 -20.13 1.01 13.86
C GLY A 406 -18.66 0.83 13.43
N GLY A 407 -17.85 0.13 14.22
CA GLY A 407 -16.48 -0.24 13.88
C GLY A 407 -16.42 -1.26 12.73
N LEU A 408 -15.29 -1.29 12.02
CA LEU A 408 -15.11 -2.10 10.80
C LEU A 408 -14.09 -3.23 11.02
N LEU A 409 -14.49 -4.47 10.75
CA LEU A 409 -13.57 -5.56 10.46
C LEU A 409 -13.27 -5.58 8.96
N VAL A 410 -12.00 -5.53 8.59
CA VAL A 410 -11.51 -5.51 7.21
C VAL A 410 -10.61 -6.73 7.00
N MET A 411 -10.95 -7.58 6.04
CA MET A 411 -10.25 -8.85 5.82
C MET A 411 -9.74 -8.95 4.39
N ASN A 412 -8.53 -9.47 4.23
CA ASN A 412 -7.99 -9.91 2.94
C ASN A 412 -8.29 -11.40 2.74
N GLU A 413 -9.10 -11.72 1.74
CA GLU A 413 -9.52 -13.08 1.41
C GLU A 413 -8.89 -13.55 0.10
N HIS A 414 -8.22 -14.70 0.08
CA HIS A 414 -7.65 -15.32 -1.13
C HIS A 414 -8.68 -16.02 -2.02
N HIS A 415 -9.89 -15.45 -2.13
CA HIS A 415 -10.95 -15.92 -3.01
C HIS A 415 -11.70 -14.73 -3.62
N LEU A 416 -12.28 -14.94 -4.81
CA LEU A 416 -13.23 -13.98 -5.37
C LEU A 416 -14.49 -13.91 -4.49
N PRO A 417 -15.07 -12.71 -4.32
CA PRO A 417 -16.18 -12.55 -3.41
C PRO A 417 -17.44 -13.14 -4.03
N SER A 418 -18.20 -13.89 -3.22
CA SER A 418 -19.48 -14.46 -3.62
C SER A 418 -20.47 -14.35 -2.46
N ALA A 419 -21.77 -14.29 -2.77
CA ALA A 419 -22.79 -14.23 -1.74
C ALA A 419 -22.76 -15.45 -0.80
N ALA A 420 -22.37 -16.61 -1.32
CA ALA A 420 -22.21 -17.83 -0.53
C ALA A 420 -21.07 -17.69 0.48
N ASN A 421 -19.91 -17.19 0.05
CA ASN A 421 -18.73 -17.03 0.91
C ASN A 421 -18.93 -15.91 1.96
N LEU A 422 -19.78 -14.91 1.69
CA LEU A 422 -20.08 -13.82 2.62
C LEU A 422 -21.25 -14.11 3.57
N ALA A 423 -22.03 -15.16 3.33
CA ALA A 423 -23.18 -15.49 4.18
C ALA A 423 -22.79 -15.76 5.65
N PRO A 424 -21.68 -16.46 5.97
CA PRO A 424 -21.22 -16.61 7.36
C PRO A 424 -20.98 -15.26 8.05
N TYR A 425 -20.31 -14.32 7.39
CA TYR A 425 -20.07 -12.98 7.92
C TYR A 425 -21.38 -12.22 8.13
N THR A 426 -22.32 -12.35 7.20
CA THR A 426 -23.63 -11.68 7.31
C THR A 426 -24.46 -12.24 8.46
N LYS A 427 -24.30 -13.53 8.79
CA LYS A 427 -24.94 -14.14 9.98
C LYS A 427 -24.36 -13.62 11.30
N VAL A 428 -23.08 -13.23 11.31
CA VAL A 428 -22.40 -12.67 12.49
C VAL A 428 -22.69 -11.18 12.65
N PHE A 429 -22.49 -10.39 11.61
CA PHE A 429 -22.56 -8.92 11.67
C PHE A 429 -23.97 -8.36 11.38
N GLY A 430 -24.88 -9.20 10.87
CA GLY A 430 -26.23 -8.80 10.53
C GLY A 430 -26.41 -8.40 9.07
N GLU A 431 -27.68 -8.42 8.65
CA GLU A 431 -28.06 -8.07 7.29
C GLU A 431 -27.80 -6.59 7.00
N GLY A 432 -27.11 -6.32 5.89
CA GLY A 432 -26.74 -4.96 5.50
C GLY A 432 -25.52 -4.39 6.21
N ASN A 433 -24.71 -5.25 6.83
CA ASN A 433 -23.45 -4.87 7.45
C ASN A 433 -22.22 -5.51 6.77
N VAL A 434 -22.38 -6.18 5.62
CA VAL A 434 -21.28 -6.87 4.93
C VAL A 434 -21.17 -6.43 3.49
N GLN A 435 -19.96 -6.03 3.10
CA GLN A 435 -19.59 -5.67 1.73
C GLN A 435 -18.29 -6.33 1.33
N ALA A 436 -18.12 -6.61 0.03
CA ALA A 436 -16.82 -7.02 -0.48
C ALA A 436 -16.54 -6.46 -1.88
N VAL A 437 -15.26 -6.39 -2.20
CA VAL A 437 -14.76 -6.02 -3.53
C VAL A 437 -13.64 -6.95 -3.93
N ASN A 438 -13.57 -7.33 -5.21
CA ASN A 438 -12.45 -8.10 -5.71
C ASN A 438 -11.22 -7.20 -5.94
N VAL A 439 -10.01 -7.72 -5.71
CA VAL A 439 -8.78 -7.02 -6.05
C VAL A 439 -8.52 -7.20 -7.55
N ARG A 440 -8.46 -6.09 -8.30
CA ARG A 440 -8.43 -6.13 -9.77
C ARG A 440 -7.23 -6.94 -10.29
N GLY A 441 -7.51 -7.94 -11.12
CA GLY A 441 -6.48 -8.76 -11.76
C GLY A 441 -5.93 -9.89 -10.88
N TRP A 442 -6.54 -10.13 -9.71
CA TRP A 442 -6.10 -11.17 -8.79
C TRP A 442 -7.29 -11.97 -8.23
N SER A 443 -7.00 -13.13 -7.63
CA SER A 443 -7.98 -14.02 -7.00
C SER A 443 -8.22 -13.69 -5.53
N GLU A 444 -8.12 -12.40 -5.18
CA GLU A 444 -8.31 -11.89 -3.81
C GLU A 444 -9.53 -10.99 -3.74
N SER A 445 -10.08 -10.85 -2.53
CA SER A 445 -11.10 -9.87 -2.21
C SER A 445 -10.85 -9.20 -0.88
N ILE A 446 -11.32 -7.97 -0.77
CA ILE A 446 -11.40 -7.25 0.50
C ILE A 446 -12.84 -7.35 0.98
N VAL A 447 -13.02 -7.89 2.19
CA VAL A 447 -14.31 -7.96 2.86
C VAL A 447 -14.34 -6.94 3.99
N VAL A 448 -15.39 -6.14 4.06
CA VAL A 448 -15.65 -5.18 5.14
C VAL A 448 -16.94 -5.57 5.84
N CYS A 449 -16.84 -5.80 7.14
CA CYS A 449 -17.96 -6.09 8.02
C CYS A 449 -18.11 -4.97 9.06
N VAL A 450 -19.31 -4.45 9.23
CA VAL A 450 -19.63 -3.32 10.13
C VAL A 450 -20.26 -3.87 11.41
N ALA A 451 -19.70 -3.56 12.57
CA ALA A 451 -20.29 -3.93 13.84
C ALA A 451 -21.64 -3.19 14.03
N PRO A 452 -22.71 -3.90 14.39
CA PRO A 452 -24.04 -3.30 14.54
C PRO A 452 -24.11 -2.37 15.77
N GLY A 453 -25.19 -1.58 15.85
CA GLY A 453 -25.50 -0.76 17.03
C GLY A 453 -25.17 0.73 16.94
N ASP A 454 -24.58 1.20 15.85
CA ASP A 454 -24.44 2.62 15.53
C ASP A 454 -25.43 3.03 14.45
N ALA A 455 -26.34 3.96 14.76
CA ALA A 455 -27.37 4.42 13.83
C ALA A 455 -26.80 5.04 12.54
N ALA A 456 -25.58 5.57 12.57
CA ALA A 456 -24.92 6.19 11.43
C ALA A 456 -24.35 5.19 10.42
N THR A 457 -24.23 3.91 10.78
CA THR A 457 -23.53 2.91 9.97
C THR A 457 -24.27 1.57 9.85
N ASP A 458 -25.07 1.19 10.86
CA ASP A 458 -25.77 -0.07 10.92
C ASP A 458 -26.81 -0.21 9.79
N ARG A 459 -26.75 -1.33 9.08
CA ARG A 459 -27.60 -1.76 7.95
C ARG A 459 -27.49 -0.93 6.66
N HIS A 460 -26.67 0.11 6.63
CA HIS A 460 -26.54 1.00 5.47
C HIS A 460 -25.71 0.43 4.32
N SER A 461 -25.05 -0.72 4.49
CA SER A 461 -24.19 -1.28 3.43
C SER A 461 -24.96 -1.62 2.14
N LEU A 462 -26.25 -1.96 2.25
CA LEU A 462 -27.09 -2.27 1.09
C LEU A 462 -27.54 -1.03 0.32
N ASP A 463 -27.27 0.16 0.86
CA ASP A 463 -27.67 1.45 0.30
C ASP A 463 -26.46 2.26 -0.20
N VAL A 464 -25.25 1.88 0.21
CA VAL A 464 -24.00 2.46 -0.33
C VAL A 464 -23.92 2.27 -1.84
N SER A 465 -24.03 3.37 -2.59
CA SER A 465 -23.99 3.40 -4.05
C SER A 465 -22.64 3.92 -4.57
N LYS A 466 -22.39 3.77 -5.88
CA LYS A 466 -21.20 4.35 -6.52
C LYS A 466 -21.11 5.87 -6.32
N THR A 467 -22.25 6.57 -6.24
CA THR A 467 -22.28 8.02 -5.97
C THR A 467 -21.76 8.35 -4.57
N HIS A 468 -22.19 7.62 -3.53
CA HIS A 468 -21.65 7.80 -2.18
C HIS A 468 -20.15 7.55 -2.14
N ALA A 469 -19.71 6.49 -2.79
CA ALA A 469 -18.30 6.14 -2.83
C ALA A 469 -17.45 7.15 -3.64
N ASN A 470 -18.00 7.77 -4.71
CA ASN A 470 -17.36 8.90 -5.40
C ASN A 470 -17.19 10.10 -4.46
N ILE A 471 -18.25 10.49 -3.73
CA ILE A 471 -18.20 11.62 -2.78
C ILE A 471 -17.13 11.35 -1.71
N ALA A 472 -17.11 10.14 -1.14
CA ALA A 472 -16.09 9.73 -0.18
C ALA A 472 -14.68 9.83 -0.77
N PHE A 473 -14.48 9.35 -2.00
CA PHE A 473 -13.20 9.48 -2.69
C PHE A 473 -12.79 10.94 -2.89
N ASP A 474 -13.70 11.80 -3.34
CA ASP A 474 -13.42 13.22 -3.57
C ASP A 474 -13.02 13.95 -2.27
N ILE A 475 -13.64 13.59 -1.13
CA ILE A 475 -13.25 14.09 0.18
C ILE A 475 -11.79 13.72 0.49
N TYR A 476 -11.42 12.44 0.34
CA TYR A 476 -10.05 11.99 0.63
C TYR A 476 -9.03 12.53 -0.38
N GLU A 477 -9.37 12.62 -1.67
CA GLU A 477 -8.50 13.19 -2.69
C GLU A 477 -8.27 14.68 -2.47
N PHE A 478 -9.25 15.40 -1.91
CA PHE A 478 -9.08 16.78 -1.49
C PHE A 478 -8.18 16.89 -0.24
N LEU A 479 -8.44 16.09 0.80
CA LEU A 479 -7.73 16.17 2.08
C LEU A 479 -6.30 15.62 2.00
N VAL A 480 -6.09 14.56 1.21
CA VAL A 480 -4.80 13.87 1.04
C VAL A 480 -4.62 13.50 -0.45
N PRO A 481 -4.28 14.47 -1.32
CA PRO A 481 -4.19 14.26 -2.76
C PRO A 481 -3.24 13.12 -3.16
N GLY A 482 -3.69 12.27 -4.07
CA GLY A 482 -2.92 11.14 -4.57
C GLY A 482 -2.66 10.06 -3.53
N TRP A 483 -3.33 10.06 -2.37
CA TRP A 483 -3.19 8.98 -1.39
C TRP A 483 -4.11 7.78 -1.67
N LEU A 484 -5.27 7.95 -2.29
CA LEU A 484 -6.13 6.82 -2.68
C LEU A 484 -5.79 6.31 -4.10
N PRO A 485 -5.83 4.99 -4.35
CA PRO A 485 -5.66 4.45 -5.70
C PRO A 485 -6.77 4.99 -6.62
N HIS A 486 -6.46 5.12 -7.90
CA HIS A 486 -7.38 5.69 -8.87
C HIS A 486 -8.76 5.02 -8.83
N PHE A 487 -9.82 5.79 -8.55
CA PHE A 487 -11.16 5.31 -8.19
C PHE A 487 -11.90 4.45 -9.24
N SER A 488 -11.31 4.29 -10.43
CA SER A 488 -11.83 3.40 -11.47
C SER A 488 -11.97 1.95 -11.04
N TRP A 489 -11.29 1.54 -9.96
CA TRP A 489 -11.32 0.17 -9.45
C TRP A 489 -12.60 -0.18 -8.65
N LEU A 490 -13.54 0.75 -8.47
CA LEU A 490 -14.86 0.45 -7.91
C LEU A 490 -15.93 0.72 -8.97
N VAL A 491 -16.23 -0.22 -9.85
CA VAL A 491 -17.08 0.05 -11.03
C VAL A 491 -18.55 0.08 -10.69
N LYS A 492 -19.06 -0.95 -10.00
CA LYS A 492 -20.49 -1.13 -9.74
C LYS A 492 -20.71 -1.85 -8.43
N ALA A 493 -21.69 -1.40 -7.66
CA ALA A 493 -22.20 -2.07 -6.47
C ALA A 493 -23.48 -2.84 -6.82
N THR A 494 -23.61 -4.08 -6.35
CA THR A 494 -24.81 -4.91 -6.53
C THR A 494 -25.13 -5.64 -5.23
N THR A 495 -26.40 -5.72 -4.87
CA THR A 495 -26.87 -6.52 -3.73
C THR A 495 -27.10 -7.95 -4.18
N TYR A 496 -26.58 -8.90 -3.42
CA TYR A 496 -26.81 -10.32 -3.64
C TYR A 496 -27.50 -10.93 -2.43
N ARG A 497 -28.17 -12.06 -2.65
CA ARG A 497 -28.86 -12.84 -1.62
C ARG A 497 -28.39 -14.29 -1.65
N HIS A 498 -28.12 -14.85 -0.48
CA HIS A 498 -27.81 -16.26 -0.30
C HIS A 498 -28.35 -16.72 1.05
N GLU A 499 -28.99 -17.89 1.11
CA GLU A 499 -29.58 -18.43 2.36
C GLU A 499 -30.42 -17.41 3.15
N GLY A 500 -31.20 -16.59 2.44
CA GLY A 500 -32.08 -15.60 3.06
C GLY A 500 -31.41 -14.28 3.42
N VAL A 501 -30.09 -14.23 3.59
CA VAL A 501 -29.33 -13.01 3.96
C VAL A 501 -28.83 -12.23 2.74
N ARG A 502 -28.66 -10.91 2.89
CA ARG A 502 -28.17 -10.00 1.83
C ARG A 502 -26.82 -9.39 2.16
N CYS A 503 -25.96 -9.29 1.14
CA CYS A 503 -24.65 -8.63 1.20
C CYS A 503 -24.43 -7.73 -0.02
N ARG A 504 -23.49 -6.79 0.10
CA ARG A 504 -23.09 -5.90 -1.00
C ARG A 504 -21.81 -6.40 -1.68
N LEU A 505 -21.83 -6.56 -3.00
CA LEU A 505 -20.63 -6.88 -3.78
C LEU A 505 -20.30 -5.75 -4.75
N TRP A 506 -19.03 -5.40 -4.82
CA TRP A 506 -18.47 -4.43 -5.74
C TRP A 506 -17.65 -5.15 -6.81
N THR A 507 -17.82 -4.74 -8.06
CA THR A 507 -16.98 -5.19 -9.18
C THR A 507 -15.86 -4.18 -9.42
N SER A 508 -14.61 -4.65 -9.56
CA SER A 508 -13.44 -3.79 -9.74
C SER A 508 -12.95 -3.54 -11.16
#